data_AF-A0A943QJB4-F1
#
_entry.id   AF-A0A943QJB4-F1
#
_cell.length_a   1.000
_cell.length_b   1.000
_cell.length_c   1.000
_cell.angle_alpha   90.00
_cell.angle_beta   90.00
_cell.angle_gamma   90.00
#
_symmetry.space_group_name_H-M   'P 1'
#
loop_
_entity.id
_entity.type
_entity.pdbx_description
1 polymer ?
#
loop_
_entity_poly.entity_id
_entity_poly.type
_entity_poly.pdbx_seq_one_letter_code
_entity_poly.pdbx_strand_id
1 'polypeptide(L)'
;MNNITEQNLINFLLTKLEVQGSVTLRDFKESVRNAFILTEYDRSNSTTRPNEMMYEQRCRNLKSHDSFPRDRIRYENCVFTLIR
;
A
#
# COMPACT_ATOMS: atom_id res chain seq x y z
N MET A 1 -0.89 18.07 -9.43
CA MET A 1 -1.10 16.61 -9.43
C MET A 1 -0.61 16.09 -8.09
N ASN A 2 -1.44 15.36 -7.35
CA ASN A 2 -1.05 14.86 -6.03
C ASN A 2 -0.43 13.47 -6.20
N ASN A 3 0.87 13.38 -5.96
CA ASN A 3 1.59 12.10 -5.93
C ASN A 3 1.00 11.17 -4.86
N ILE A 4 1.12 9.87 -5.06
CA ILE A 4 0.92 8.92 -3.96
C ILE A 4 1.98 9.17 -2.88
N THR A 5 1.53 9.22 -1.64
CA THR A 5 2.38 9.41 -0.46
C THR A 5 2.18 8.23 0.47
N GLU A 6 3.13 7.97 1.35
CA GLU A 6 2.97 6.89 2.33
C GLU A 6 1.74 7.12 3.20
N GLN A 7 1.50 8.37 3.60
CA GLN A 7 0.34 8.71 4.42
C GLN A 7 -0.99 8.43 3.72
N ASN A 8 -1.13 8.80 2.43
CA ASN A 8 -2.39 8.55 1.73
C ASN A 8 -2.64 7.06 1.47
N LEU A 9 -1.57 6.29 1.24
CA LEU A 9 -1.63 4.84 1.11
C LEU A 9 -1.99 4.16 2.44
N ILE A 10 -1.44 4.62 3.57
CA ILE A 10 -1.79 4.12 4.91
C ILE A 10 -3.26 4.39 5.24
N ASN A 11 -3.72 5.62 5.01
CA ASN A 11 -5.12 5.98 5.25
C ASN A 11 -6.06 5.14 4.39
N PHE A 12 -5.72 4.95 3.10
CA PHE A 12 -6.50 4.12 2.20
C PHE A 12 -6.52 2.64 2.62
N LEU A 13 -5.38 2.10 3.06
CA LEU A 13 -5.29 0.75 3.59
C LEU A 13 -6.18 0.58 4.83
N LEU A 14 -6.15 1.52 5.78
CA LEU A 14 -6.99 1.50 6.97
C LEU A 14 -8.48 1.47 6.61
N THR A 15 -8.94 2.34 5.71
CA THR A 15 -10.35 2.35 5.27
C THR A 15 -10.75 0.99 4.67
N LYS A 16 -9.88 0.36 3.87
CA LYS A 16 -10.17 -0.98 3.35
C LYS A 16 -10.23 -2.03 4.46
N LEU A 17 -9.31 -1.98 5.41
CA LEU A 17 -9.23 -2.92 6.53
C LEU A 17 -10.41 -2.78 7.51
N GLU A 18 -10.91 -1.56 7.71
CA GLU A 18 -12.10 -1.30 8.54
C GLU A 18 -13.36 -1.97 7.96
N VAL A 19 -13.45 -2.07 6.63
CA VAL A 19 -14.56 -2.73 5.94
C VAL A 19 -14.36 -4.25 5.83
N GLN A 20 -13.14 -4.69 5.46
CA GLN A 20 -12.88 -6.08 5.04
C GLN A 20 -12.24 -6.94 6.14
N GLY A 21 -11.69 -6.32 7.19
CA GLY A 21 -10.90 -6.97 8.24
C GLY A 21 -9.49 -7.37 7.78
N SER A 22 -9.33 -7.81 6.54
CA SER A 22 -8.03 -8.16 5.94
C SER A 22 -7.98 -7.88 4.44
N VAL A 23 -6.78 -7.62 3.91
CA VAL A 23 -6.53 -7.33 2.49
C VAL A 23 -5.19 -7.93 2.07
N THR A 24 -5.13 -8.67 0.96
CA THR A 24 -3.85 -9.15 0.44
C THR A 24 -3.05 -8.01 -0.19
N LEU A 25 -1.73 -8.09 -0.20
CA LEU A 25 -0.88 -7.09 -0.86
C LEU A 25 -1.22 -6.95 -2.35
N ARG A 26 -1.60 -8.05 -3.03
CA ARG A 26 -2.01 -8.02 -4.43
C ARG A 26 -3.28 -7.18 -4.60
N ASP A 27 -4.33 -7.50 -3.84
CA ASP A 27 -5.62 -6.79 -3.97
C ASP A 27 -5.49 -5.33 -3.51
N PHE A 28 -4.58 -5.05 -2.57
CA PHE A 28 -4.22 -3.69 -2.18
C PHE A 28 -3.55 -2.92 -3.34
N LYS A 29 -2.55 -3.50 -4.01
CA LYS A 29 -1.90 -2.89 -5.19
C LYS A 29 -2.93 -2.60 -6.30
N GLU A 30 -3.79 -3.57 -6.61
CA GLU A 30 -4.87 -3.39 -7.59
C GLU A 30 -5.84 -2.28 -7.18
N SER A 31 -6.22 -2.22 -5.91
CA SER A 31 -7.07 -1.14 -5.38
C SER A 31 -6.41 0.23 -5.52
N VAL A 32 -5.10 0.33 -5.24
CA VAL A 32 -4.34 1.58 -5.38
C VAL A 32 -4.28 2.01 -6.84
N ARG A 33 -3.99 1.08 -7.76
CA ARG A 33 -3.97 1.34 -9.20
C ARG A 33 -5.30 1.90 -9.73
N ASN A 34 -6.41 1.43 -9.18
CA ASN A 34 -7.75 1.83 -9.61
C ASN A 34 -8.24 3.12 -8.92
N ALA A 35 -7.80 3.39 -7.69
CA ALA A 35 -8.29 4.51 -6.89
C ALA A 35 -7.44 5.79 -7.00
N PHE A 36 -6.15 5.67 -7.32
CA PHE A 36 -5.24 6.81 -7.35
C PHE A 36 -4.89 7.23 -8.78
N ILE A 37 -4.73 8.53 -8.99
CA ILE A 37 -4.13 9.06 -10.22
C ILE A 37 -2.61 8.87 -10.11
N LEU A 38 -2.11 7.77 -10.67
CA LEU A 38 -0.68 7.44 -10.68
C LEU A 38 0.07 8.28 -11.71
N THR A 39 1.12 8.97 -11.26
CA THR A 39 2.02 9.76 -12.12
C THR A 39 2.90 8.86 -12.99
N GLU A 40 3.64 9.46 -13.93
CA GLU A 40 4.64 8.74 -14.72
C GLU A 40 5.71 8.09 -13.83
N TYR A 41 6.14 8.77 -12.77
CA TYR A 41 7.08 8.22 -11.82
C TYR A 41 6.52 6.99 -11.10
N ASP A 42 5.26 7.04 -10.67
CA ASP A 42 4.60 5.92 -9.97
C ASP A 42 4.47 4.69 -10.87
N ARG A 43 4.30 4.92 -12.17
CA ARG A 43 4.22 3.90 -13.24
C ARG A 43 5.58 3.46 -13.74
N SER A 44 6.67 4.12 -13.35
CA SER A 44 8.02 3.71 -13.76
C SER A 44 8.44 2.42 -13.04
N ASN A 45 9.42 1.72 -13.60
CA ASN A 45 9.97 0.51 -13.00
C ASN A 45 10.66 0.84 -11.67
N SER A 46 10.48 -0.02 -10.68
CA SER A 46 11.20 0.07 -9.43
C SER A 46 12.71 -0.08 -9.63
N THR A 47 13.47 0.80 -8.99
CA THR A 47 14.93 0.75 -8.99
C THR A 47 15.51 -0.34 -8.09
N THR A 48 14.70 -0.93 -7.22
CA THR A 48 15.16 -1.90 -6.19
C THR A 48 14.39 -3.22 -6.19
N ARG A 49 13.24 -3.30 -6.88
CA ARG A 49 12.41 -4.48 -6.98
C ARG A 49 12.20 -4.83 -8.46
N PRO A 50 12.90 -5.84 -9.00
CA PRO A 50 12.68 -6.24 -10.38
C PRO A 50 11.21 -6.65 -10.56
N ASN A 51 10.62 -6.24 -11.69
CA ASN A 51 9.24 -6.52 -12.08
C ASN A 51 8.14 -5.87 -11.20
N GLU A 52 8.47 -4.86 -10.39
CA GLU A 52 7.46 -4.02 -9.73
C GLU A 52 7.51 -2.58 -10.29
N MET A 53 6.35 -1.94 -10.39
CA MET A 53 6.30 -0.47 -10.57
C MET A 53 6.61 0.24 -9.25
N MET A 54 7.01 1.52 -9.32
CA MET A 54 7.30 2.33 -8.12
C MET A 54 6.13 2.36 -7.12
N TYR A 55 4.88 2.47 -7.58
CA TYR A 55 3.72 2.44 -6.67
C TYR A 55 3.55 1.09 -5.96
N GLU A 56 3.86 0.00 -6.64
CA GLU A 56 3.75 -1.36 -6.09
C GLU A 56 4.79 -1.61 -5.01
N GLN A 57 6.02 -1.13 -5.26
CA GLN A 57 7.08 -1.13 -4.27
C GLN A 57 6.67 -0.32 -3.04
N ARG A 58 6.09 0.89 -3.23
CA ARG A 58 5.59 1.72 -2.11
C ARG A 58 4.55 0.97 -1.28
N CYS A 59 3.57 0.33 -1.94
CA CYS A 59 2.55 -0.48 -1.26
C CYS A 59 3.18 -1.61 -0.41
N ARG A 60 4.18 -2.31 -0.96
CA ARG A 60 4.89 -3.40 -0.26
C ARG A 60 5.70 -2.89 0.93
N ASN A 61 6.29 -1.71 0.78
CA ASN A 61 7.19 -1.13 1.77
C ASN A 61 6.45 -0.40 2.89
N LEU A 62 5.12 -0.17 2.78
CA LEU A 62 4.29 0.48 3.81
C LEU A 62 4.63 0.08 5.24
N LYS A 63 4.70 -1.22 5.54
CA LYS A 63 5.01 -1.75 6.89
C LYS A 63 6.35 -1.30 7.48
N SER A 64 7.27 -0.86 6.64
CA SER A 64 8.63 -0.44 6.99
C SER A 64 8.72 1.06 7.26
N HIS A 65 7.67 1.83 6.97
CA HIS A 65 7.65 3.27 7.27
C HIS A 65 7.39 3.52 8.75
N ASP A 66 7.94 4.61 9.27
CA ASP A 66 7.78 4.99 10.68
C ASP A 66 6.31 5.32 11.01
N SER A 67 5.59 5.93 10.07
CA SER A 67 4.18 6.28 10.18
C SER A 67 3.21 5.09 10.08
N PHE A 68 3.71 3.88 9.83
CA PHE A 68 2.85 2.70 9.72
C PHE A 68 2.25 2.34 11.09
N PRO A 69 0.90 2.26 11.22
CA PRO A 69 0.24 2.05 12.50
C PRO A 69 0.31 0.57 12.92
N ARG A 70 1.45 0.17 13.49
CA ARG A 70 1.75 -1.23 13.90
C ARG A 70 0.88 -1.74 15.04
N ASP A 71 0.30 -0.82 15.81
CA ASP A 71 -0.69 -1.07 16.85
C ASP A 71 -2.07 -1.43 16.26
N ARG A 72 -2.35 -1.01 15.01
CA ARG A 72 -3.64 -1.25 14.34
C ARG A 72 -3.56 -2.28 13.21
N ILE A 73 -2.41 -2.44 12.56
CA ILE A 73 -2.28 -3.29 11.37
C ILE A 73 -1.16 -4.31 11.57
N ARG A 74 -1.52 -5.59 11.45
CA ARG A 74 -0.55 -6.68 11.31
C ARG A 74 -0.29 -6.95 9.82
N TYR A 75 0.95 -7.25 9.46
CA TYR A 75 1.30 -7.70 8.12
C TYR A 75 2.10 -9.00 8.17
N GLU A 76 1.53 -10.07 7.63
CA GLU A 76 2.12 -11.41 7.60
C GLU A 76 1.70 -12.14 6.32
N ASN A 77 2.58 -12.96 5.74
CA ASN A 77 2.27 -13.77 4.54
C ASN A 77 1.63 -12.98 3.38
N CYS A 78 2.08 -11.73 3.16
CA CYS A 78 1.51 -10.81 2.18
C CYS A 78 0.04 -10.42 2.41
N VAL A 79 -0.44 -10.46 3.64
CA VAL A 79 -1.78 -10.05 4.05
C VAL A 79 -1.68 -8.97 5.12
N PHE A 80 -2.40 -7.87 4.93
CA PHE A 80 -2.66 -6.87 5.95
C PHE A 80 -3.93 -7.23 6.70
N THR A 81 -3.90 -7.15 8.03
CA THR A 81 -5.04 -7.50 8.89
C THR A 81 -5.23 -6.43 9.95
N LEU A 82 -6.48 -6.00 10.18
CA LEU A 82 -6.83 -5.09 11.27
C LEU A 82 -6.72 -5.82 12.61
N ILE A 83 -5.96 -5.25 13.54
CA ILE A 83 -5.88 -5.69 14.93
C ILE A 83 -7.12 -5.15 15.64
N ARG A 84 -7.82 -6.04 16.36
CA ARG A 84 -9.02 -5.72 17.15
C ARG A 84 -8.72 -5.81 18.63
#